data_AF-A0A6N7V9P4-F1
#
_entry.id   AF-A0A6N7V9P4-F1
#
_cell.length_a   1.000
_cell.length_b   1.000
_cell.length_c   1.000
_cell.angle_alpha   90.00
_cell.angle_beta   90.00
_cell.angle_gamma   90.00
#
_symmetry.space_group_name_H-M   'P 1'
#
loop_
_entity.id
_entity.type
_entity.pdbx_description
1 polymer ?
#
loop_
_entity_poly.entity_id
_entity_poly.type
_entity_poly.pdbx_seq_one_letter_code
_entity_poly.pdbx_strand_id
1 'polypeptide(L)'
;MRSDVDSGQALPAARRLVITPVRGIKEVRAGDDLVELIGDACGKELRSGDILTVTSKIVSKAEGRTVSAEARDEAVESETVRVVASRPHAGGVTRIVENRLGIVAAAAGVDASNTADGTVLLLPEDPDASARKLCRGLKRDFGVDIGVIITDTLGRPWRQGQTDAAIGTAGISVLLDLRGQPDASGRPMSATVTAVADEIAAAADLVKGKTAGVPVALVRGMDMLVNVGGLDKDPGARALLRPADEDMFRLGTAEAYEDGRRSGTRNGYNAGYDDGHAAGYEDGYAAGYAAAAAEARRRARSAGTQR
;
A
#
# COMPACT_ATOMS: atom_id res chain seq x y z
N MET A 1 15.18 12.98 -13.82
CA MET A 1 16.57 12.79 -14.29
C MET A 1 16.81 11.30 -14.30
N ARG A 2 16.74 10.68 -15.49
CA ARG A 2 16.79 9.22 -15.68
C ARG A 2 18.21 8.74 -15.35
N SER A 3 18.33 7.79 -14.44
CA SER A 3 19.60 7.12 -14.15
C SER A 3 19.91 6.19 -15.31
N ASP A 4 21.09 6.35 -15.90
CA ASP A 4 21.66 5.45 -16.88
C ASP A 4 21.87 4.08 -16.22
N VAL A 5 20.90 3.19 -16.39
CA VAL A 5 21.09 1.75 -16.25
C VAL A 5 21.46 1.26 -17.64
N ASP A 6 22.65 0.68 -17.72
CA ASP A 6 23.27 0.10 -18.91
C ASP A 6 22.24 -0.62 -19.81
N SER A 7 21.87 0.05 -20.90
CA SER A 7 20.81 -0.36 -21.81
C SER A 7 21.37 -1.37 -22.81
N GLY A 8 21.23 -2.66 -22.54
CA GLY A 8 21.55 -3.65 -23.59
C GLY A 8 21.49 -5.14 -23.26
N GLN A 9 21.47 -5.56 -21.99
CA GLN A 9 21.35 -6.98 -21.66
C GLN A 9 20.13 -7.25 -20.79
N ALA A 10 19.22 -8.09 -21.30
CA ALA A 10 18.18 -8.70 -20.49
C ALA A 10 18.84 -9.41 -19.30
N LEU A 11 18.34 -9.19 -18.08
CA LEU A 11 18.85 -9.91 -16.91
C LEU A 11 18.71 -11.42 -17.16
N PRO A 12 19.80 -12.19 -17.04
CA PRO A 12 19.74 -13.62 -17.30
C PRO A 12 18.79 -14.27 -16.29
N ALA A 13 17.93 -15.19 -16.75
CA ALA A 13 17.12 -15.99 -15.85
C ALA A 13 18.01 -16.77 -14.87
N ALA A 14 17.60 -16.84 -13.61
CA ALA A 14 18.33 -17.59 -12.61
C ALA A 14 18.47 -19.07 -13.04
N ARG A 15 19.71 -19.58 -13.09
CA ARG A 15 19.98 -20.98 -13.43
C ARG A 15 19.48 -21.95 -12.36
N ARG A 16 19.45 -21.50 -11.11
CA ARG A 16 18.97 -22.23 -9.94
C ARG A 16 18.57 -21.25 -8.85
N LEU A 17 17.38 -21.43 -8.29
CA LEU A 17 16.91 -20.73 -7.09
C LEU A 17 16.92 -21.70 -5.91
N VAL A 18 17.51 -21.30 -4.79
CA VAL A 18 17.46 -22.04 -3.52
C VAL A 18 16.91 -21.13 -2.44
N ILE A 19 15.88 -21.61 -1.76
CA ILE A 19 15.25 -20.90 -0.64
C ILE A 19 15.32 -21.80 0.58
N THR A 20 15.94 -21.31 1.65
CA THR A 20 16.20 -22.08 2.87
C THR A 20 15.59 -21.36 4.07
N PRO A 21 14.87 -22.06 4.98
CA PRO A 21 14.37 -21.45 6.21
C PRO A 21 15.55 -21.11 7.14
N VAL A 22 15.58 -19.90 7.68
CA VAL A 22 16.53 -19.50 8.73
C VAL A 22 15.90 -19.86 10.08
N ARG A 23 16.46 -20.88 10.73
CA ARG A 23 15.96 -21.43 12.00
C ARG A 23 16.79 -20.90 13.17
N GLY A 24 16.26 -21.05 14.39
CA GLY A 24 16.98 -20.67 15.62
C GLY A 24 16.75 -19.23 16.08
N ILE A 25 15.96 -18.44 15.34
CA ILE A 25 15.49 -17.12 15.78
C ILE A 25 14.47 -17.34 16.91
N LYS A 26 14.74 -16.76 18.08
CA LYS A 26 13.87 -16.84 19.27
C LYS A 26 12.64 -15.93 19.11
N GLU A 27 11.70 -16.05 20.03
CA GLU A 27 10.56 -15.14 20.11
C GLU A 27 11.03 -13.70 20.32
N VAL A 28 10.62 -12.82 19.40
CA VAL A 28 11.05 -11.41 19.36
C VAL A 28 10.17 -10.55 20.26
N ARG A 29 10.80 -9.65 21.01
CA ARG A 29 10.17 -8.69 21.91
C ARG A 29 10.46 -7.26 21.50
N ALA A 30 9.68 -6.33 22.04
CA ALA A 30 9.89 -4.91 21.83
C ALA A 30 11.31 -4.49 22.26
N GLY A 31 12.03 -3.83 21.37
CA GLY A 31 13.41 -3.37 21.57
C GLY A 31 14.50 -4.36 21.17
N ASP A 32 14.17 -5.60 20.80
CA ASP A 32 15.19 -6.57 20.36
C ASP A 32 15.91 -6.10 19.08
N ASP A 33 17.22 -6.34 18.99
CA ASP A 33 18.00 -6.02 17.80
C ASP A 33 17.88 -7.14 16.75
N LEU A 34 17.06 -6.90 15.73
CA LEU A 34 16.89 -7.85 14.63
C LEU A 34 18.15 -8.05 13.78
N VAL A 35 19.10 -7.11 13.75
CA VAL A 35 20.37 -7.32 13.05
C VAL A 35 21.16 -8.42 13.73
N GLU A 36 21.29 -8.35 15.06
CA GLU A 36 21.97 -9.36 15.87
C GLU A 36 21.25 -10.71 15.79
N LEU A 37 19.94 -10.74 16.04
CA LEU A 37 19.16 -11.99 16.04
C LEU A 37 19.18 -12.72 14.70
N ILE A 38 19.02 -11.99 13.59
CA ILE A 38 19.04 -12.59 12.25
C ILE A 38 20.46 -12.97 11.87
N GLY A 39 21.44 -12.10 12.16
CA GLY A 39 22.86 -12.35 11.91
C GLY A 39 23.34 -13.64 12.60
N ASP A 40 23.03 -13.81 13.87
CA ASP A 40 23.38 -15.00 14.65
C ASP A 40 22.74 -16.28 14.08
N ALA A 41 21.48 -16.20 13.66
CA ALA A 41 20.76 -17.34 13.10
C ALA A 41 21.26 -17.72 11.69
N CYS A 42 21.71 -16.76 10.89
CA CYS A 42 22.36 -17.01 9.60
C CYS A 42 23.80 -17.51 9.76
N GLY A 43 24.50 -17.07 10.81
CA GLY A 43 25.91 -17.39 11.03
C GLY A 43 26.81 -16.98 9.85
N LYS A 44 27.88 -17.73 9.63
CA LYS A 44 28.84 -17.49 8.53
C LYS A 44 28.33 -17.94 7.15
N GLU A 45 27.08 -18.36 7.04
CA GLU A 45 26.51 -18.85 5.78
C GLU A 45 26.04 -17.74 4.84
N LEU A 46 25.88 -16.53 5.37
CA LEU A 46 25.49 -15.33 4.64
C LEU A 46 26.59 -14.92 3.65
N ARG A 47 26.21 -14.63 2.40
CA ARG A 47 27.13 -14.29 1.31
C ARG A 47 26.61 -13.08 0.55
N SER A 48 27.52 -12.32 -0.07
CA SER A 48 27.11 -11.29 -1.01
C SER A 48 26.28 -11.88 -2.15
N GLY A 49 25.22 -11.18 -2.53
CA GLY A 49 24.22 -11.63 -3.49
C GLY A 49 23.05 -12.42 -2.88
N ASP A 50 23.10 -12.73 -1.58
CA ASP A 50 21.96 -13.32 -0.89
C ASP A 50 20.84 -12.29 -0.68
N ILE A 51 19.60 -12.77 -0.58
CA ILE A 51 18.43 -11.97 -0.24
C ILE A 51 17.77 -12.59 1.00
N LEU A 52 17.52 -11.79 2.02
CA LEU A 52 16.77 -12.20 3.21
C LEU A 52 15.32 -11.74 3.09
N THR A 53 14.38 -12.67 3.16
CA THR A 53 12.97 -12.34 3.39
C THR A 53 12.67 -12.41 4.88
N VAL A 54 12.05 -11.39 5.44
CA VAL A 54 11.79 -11.23 6.88
C VAL A 54 10.31 -10.93 7.06
N THR A 55 9.57 -11.69 7.86
CA THR A 55 8.15 -11.37 8.10
C THR A 55 8.00 -10.05 8.86
N SER A 56 7.01 -9.27 8.44
CA SER A 56 6.50 -8.07 9.12
C SER A 56 6.34 -8.28 10.62
N LYS A 57 5.87 -9.46 11.05
CA LYS A 57 5.56 -9.76 12.46
C LYS A 57 6.75 -9.53 13.40
N ILE A 58 7.94 -10.02 13.08
CA ILE A 58 9.09 -9.84 13.96
C ILE A 58 9.61 -8.40 13.94
N VAL A 59 9.43 -7.71 12.82
CA VAL A 59 9.75 -6.28 12.68
C VAL A 59 8.82 -5.44 13.55
N SER A 60 7.51 -5.66 13.41
CA SER A 60 6.49 -5.04 14.24
C SER A 60 6.69 -5.31 15.75
N LYS A 61 7.03 -6.55 16.13
CA LYS A 61 7.32 -6.90 17.52
C LYS A 61 8.52 -6.12 18.05
N ALA A 62 9.64 -6.11 17.31
CA ALA A 62 10.84 -5.37 17.69
C ALA A 62 10.59 -3.85 17.80
N GLU A 63 9.74 -3.30 16.92
CA GLU A 63 9.33 -1.89 16.93
C GLU A 63 8.24 -1.55 17.97
N GLY A 64 7.76 -2.53 18.75
CA GLY A 64 6.74 -2.29 19.76
C GLY A 64 5.36 -1.96 19.20
N ARG A 65 5.03 -2.45 17.99
CA ARG A 65 3.77 -2.21 17.28
C ARG A 65 2.60 -3.08 17.79
N THR A 66 2.66 -3.53 19.04
CA THR A 66 1.64 -4.38 19.67
C THR A 66 0.64 -3.52 20.44
N VAL A 67 -0.65 -3.76 20.24
CA VAL A 67 -1.74 -3.06 20.96
C VAL A 67 -2.75 -4.06 21.55
N SER A 68 -3.61 -3.59 22.46
CA SER A 68 -4.68 -4.43 23.03
C SER A 68 -5.65 -4.88 21.94
N ALA A 69 -6.08 -6.14 21.99
CA ALA A 69 -7.09 -6.68 21.08
C ALA A 69 -8.46 -6.00 21.25
N GLU A 70 -8.76 -5.44 22.43
CA GLU A 70 -9.96 -4.64 22.66
C GLU A 70 -9.95 -3.33 21.86
N ALA A 71 -8.74 -2.78 21.60
CA ALA A 71 -8.54 -1.58 20.80
C ALA A 71 -8.37 -1.88 19.30
N ARG A 72 -8.63 -3.12 18.85
CA ARG A 72 -8.36 -3.53 17.46
C ARG A 72 -9.10 -2.67 16.45
N ASP A 73 -10.39 -2.40 16.65
CA ASP A 73 -11.18 -1.67 15.67
C ASP A 73 -10.75 -0.19 15.60
N GLU A 74 -10.41 0.41 16.74
CA GLU A 74 -9.78 1.75 16.80
C GLU A 74 -8.43 1.76 16.08
N ALA A 75 -7.61 0.72 16.28
CA ALA A 75 -6.33 0.60 15.62
C ALA A 75 -6.50 0.49 14.09
N VAL A 76 -7.40 -0.37 13.61
CA VAL A 76 -7.73 -0.49 12.18
C VAL A 76 -8.18 0.85 11.61
N GLU A 77 -9.04 1.58 12.31
CA GLU A 77 -9.50 2.91 11.87
C GLU A 77 -8.34 3.92 11.82
N SER A 78 -7.47 3.94 12.83
CA SER A 78 -6.30 4.84 12.89
C SER A 78 -5.23 4.56 11.82
N GLU A 79 -5.19 3.32 11.32
CA GLU A 79 -4.29 2.88 10.26
C GLU A 79 -4.92 3.12 8.87
N THR A 80 -6.24 3.31 8.81
CA THR A 80 -7.01 3.44 7.56
C THR A 80 -6.91 4.85 7.01
N VAL A 81 -6.44 4.98 5.76
CA VAL A 81 -6.51 6.21 4.98
C VAL A 81 -7.85 6.33 4.29
N ARG A 82 -8.35 5.23 3.72
CA ARG A 82 -9.68 5.16 3.09
C ARG A 82 -10.18 3.73 3.00
N VAL A 83 -11.51 3.60 2.96
CA VAL A 83 -12.17 2.33 2.63
C VAL A 83 -12.13 2.12 1.11
N VAL A 84 -11.68 0.93 0.70
CA VAL A 84 -11.71 0.49 -0.71
C VAL A 84 -12.97 -0.32 -0.96
N ALA A 85 -13.24 -1.31 -0.13
CA ALA A 85 -14.40 -2.18 -0.26
C ALA A 85 -14.88 -2.68 1.10
N SER A 86 -16.19 -2.87 1.24
CA SER A 86 -16.80 -3.44 2.44
C SER A 86 -17.77 -4.56 2.08
N ARG A 87 -17.82 -5.59 2.92
CA ARG A 87 -18.76 -6.71 2.75
C ARG A 87 -19.29 -7.20 4.09
N PRO A 88 -20.60 -7.06 4.35
CA PRO A 88 -21.24 -7.69 5.49
C PRO A 88 -21.22 -9.21 5.39
N HIS A 89 -21.08 -9.87 6.54
CA HIS A 89 -21.25 -11.32 6.71
C HIS A 89 -21.82 -11.60 8.11
N ALA A 90 -22.14 -12.87 8.40
CA ALA A 90 -22.76 -13.26 9.66
C ALA A 90 -21.94 -12.90 10.93
N GLY A 91 -20.64 -12.66 10.78
CA GLY A 91 -19.72 -12.34 11.88
C GLY A 91 -19.23 -10.89 11.90
N GLY A 92 -19.85 -9.99 11.12
CA GLY A 92 -19.46 -8.58 11.07
C GLY A 92 -19.31 -8.05 9.65
N VAL A 93 -18.43 -7.05 9.48
CA VAL A 93 -18.15 -6.43 8.18
C VAL A 93 -16.66 -6.56 7.89
N THR A 94 -16.33 -7.27 6.82
CA THR A 94 -14.96 -7.25 6.30
C THR A 94 -14.74 -5.94 5.55
N ARG A 95 -13.65 -5.24 5.86
CA ARG A 95 -13.23 -4.03 5.15
C ARG A 95 -11.87 -4.29 4.49
N ILE A 96 -11.79 -3.98 3.20
CA ILE A 96 -10.54 -3.76 2.48
C ILE A 96 -10.30 -2.25 2.49
N VAL A 97 -9.14 -1.85 2.95
CA VAL A 97 -8.77 -0.44 3.16
C VAL A 97 -7.38 -0.19 2.58
N GLU A 98 -7.13 1.05 2.20
CA GLU A 98 -5.77 1.55 2.01
C GLU A 98 -5.26 2.00 3.38
N ASN A 99 -4.12 1.47 3.82
CA ASN A 99 -3.48 1.89 5.06
C ASN A 99 -2.48 3.04 4.83
N ARG A 100 -1.88 3.57 5.89
CA ARG A 100 -0.90 4.67 5.80
C ARG A 100 0.37 4.36 4.98
N LEU A 101 0.65 3.07 4.77
CA LEU A 101 1.76 2.61 3.92
C LEU A 101 1.38 2.59 2.43
N GLY A 102 0.11 2.85 2.10
CA GLY A 102 -0.46 2.75 0.76
C GLY A 102 -0.88 1.32 0.37
N ILE A 103 -0.78 0.35 1.29
CA ILE A 103 -1.13 -1.05 1.03
C ILE A 103 -2.65 -1.19 1.09
N VAL A 104 -3.23 -1.81 0.06
CA VAL A 104 -4.67 -2.13 0.00
C VAL A 104 -4.89 -3.55 0.48
N ALA A 105 -5.37 -3.71 1.72
CA ALA A 105 -5.51 -5.01 2.37
C ALA A 105 -6.70 -5.06 3.33
N ALA A 106 -7.01 -6.26 3.82
CA ALA A 106 -8.01 -6.43 4.87
C ALA A 106 -7.51 -5.85 6.19
N ALA A 107 -8.41 -5.17 6.92
CA ALA A 107 -8.15 -4.65 8.27
C ALA A 107 -6.84 -3.85 8.42
N ALA A 108 -6.44 -3.10 7.40
CA ALA A 108 -5.22 -2.28 7.35
C ALA A 108 -3.89 -3.03 7.59
N GLY A 109 -3.89 -4.37 7.53
CA GLY A 109 -2.74 -5.20 7.92
C GLY A 109 -2.62 -5.46 9.43
N VAL A 110 -3.65 -5.12 10.21
CA VAL A 110 -3.70 -5.47 11.65
C VAL A 110 -3.94 -6.97 11.81
N ASP A 111 -2.99 -7.64 12.45
CA ASP A 111 -2.99 -9.10 12.61
C ASP A 111 -3.24 -9.50 14.07
N ALA A 112 -4.10 -10.49 14.29
CA ALA A 112 -4.38 -11.09 15.59
C ALA A 112 -3.76 -12.49 15.75
N SER A 113 -3.08 -12.99 14.72
CA SER A 113 -2.48 -14.32 14.70
C SER A 113 -1.03 -14.29 15.16
N ASN A 114 -0.60 -15.34 15.89
CA ASN A 114 0.75 -15.48 16.41
C ASN A 114 1.24 -14.28 17.27
N THR A 115 0.28 -13.60 17.91
CA THR A 115 0.48 -12.59 18.94
C THR A 115 0.20 -13.20 20.33
N ALA A 116 0.60 -12.51 21.39
CA ALA A 116 0.23 -12.92 22.74
C ALA A 116 -1.29 -12.78 22.94
N ASP A 117 -1.87 -13.60 23.81
CA ASP A 117 -3.30 -13.55 24.12
C ASP A 117 -3.73 -12.12 24.51
N GLY A 118 -4.84 -11.66 23.94
CA GLY A 118 -5.37 -10.32 24.19
C GLY A 118 -4.64 -9.19 23.45
N THR A 119 -3.77 -9.51 22.48
CA THR A 119 -3.04 -8.48 21.69
C THR A 119 -3.22 -8.64 20.19
N VAL A 120 -3.11 -7.53 19.47
CA VAL A 120 -3.00 -7.48 18.01
C VAL A 120 -1.75 -6.70 17.61
N LEU A 121 -1.28 -6.94 16.39
CA LEU A 121 -0.03 -6.40 15.87
C LEU A 121 -0.32 -5.54 14.66
N LEU A 122 0.17 -4.30 14.71
CA LEU A 122 0.14 -3.38 13.58
C LEU A 122 1.35 -3.65 12.68
N LEU A 123 1.27 -3.24 11.40
CA LEU A 123 2.44 -3.26 10.53
C LEU A 123 3.56 -2.34 11.05
N PRO A 124 4.82 -2.57 10.62
CA PRO A 124 5.93 -1.66 10.90
C PRO A 124 5.59 -0.24 10.46
N GLU A 125 6.12 0.76 11.17
CA GLU A 125 5.80 2.16 10.87
C GLU A 125 6.39 2.61 9.52
N ASP A 126 7.62 2.19 9.24
CA ASP A 126 8.27 2.34 7.93
C ASP A 126 9.07 1.06 7.61
N PRO A 127 8.44 0.06 6.99
CA PRO A 127 9.09 -1.21 6.68
C PRO A 127 10.27 -1.05 5.69
N ASP A 128 10.28 -0.04 4.81
CA ASP A 128 11.45 0.24 3.98
C ASP A 128 12.62 0.73 4.83
N ALA A 129 12.37 1.58 5.84
CA ALA A 129 13.41 2.00 6.77
C ALA A 129 13.97 0.83 7.60
N SER A 130 13.10 -0.08 8.04
CA SER A 130 13.49 -1.27 8.79
C SER A 130 14.30 -2.23 7.93
N ALA A 131 13.94 -2.41 6.66
CA ALA A 131 14.72 -3.17 5.70
C ALA A 131 16.11 -2.54 5.47
N ARG A 132 16.19 -1.20 5.37
CA ARG A 132 17.47 -0.48 5.25
C ARG A 132 18.34 -0.64 6.50
N LYS A 133 17.74 -0.60 7.70
CA LYS A 133 18.45 -0.85 8.96
C LYS A 133 19.06 -2.24 8.98
N LEU A 134 18.29 -3.27 8.61
CA LEU A 134 18.75 -4.64 8.50
C LEU A 134 19.88 -4.80 7.49
N CYS A 135 19.69 -4.28 6.26
CA CYS A 135 20.68 -4.36 5.19
C CYS A 135 22.01 -3.71 5.60
N ARG A 136 21.97 -2.48 6.16
CA ARG A 136 23.18 -1.78 6.63
C ARG A 136 23.85 -2.48 7.82
N GLY A 137 23.05 -2.97 8.78
CA GLY A 137 23.55 -3.67 9.95
C GLY A 137 24.29 -4.96 9.58
N LEU A 138 23.65 -5.81 8.77
CA LEU A 138 24.24 -7.07 8.32
C LEU A 138 25.45 -6.85 7.42
N LYS A 139 25.44 -5.82 6.56
CA LYS A 139 26.63 -5.43 5.80
C LYS A 139 27.79 -5.03 6.71
N ARG A 140 27.53 -4.23 7.75
CA ARG A 140 28.54 -3.83 8.73
C ARG A 140 29.11 -5.03 9.48
N ASP A 141 28.26 -5.94 9.94
CA ASP A 141 28.66 -7.02 10.85
C ASP A 141 29.30 -8.20 10.11
N PHE A 142 28.87 -8.47 8.88
CA PHE A 142 29.33 -9.62 8.08
C PHE A 142 30.15 -9.25 6.83
N GLY A 143 30.22 -7.97 6.47
CA GLY A 143 30.97 -7.51 5.29
C GLY A 143 30.37 -7.94 3.95
N VAL A 144 29.07 -8.25 3.90
CA VAL A 144 28.37 -8.76 2.71
C VAL A 144 27.40 -7.75 2.11
N ASP A 145 27.19 -7.84 0.80
CA ASP A 145 26.19 -7.08 0.06
C ASP A 145 24.94 -7.94 -0.17
N ILE A 146 23.86 -7.68 0.57
CA ILE A 146 22.62 -8.46 0.51
C ILE A 146 21.39 -7.60 0.24
N GLY A 147 20.35 -8.20 -0.32
CA GLY A 147 19.01 -7.64 -0.35
C GLY A 147 18.21 -8.02 0.89
N VAL A 148 17.30 -7.15 1.32
CA VAL A 148 16.32 -7.44 2.38
C VAL A 148 14.92 -7.15 1.86
N ILE A 149 13.99 -8.08 2.07
CA ILE A 149 12.56 -7.95 1.78
C ILE A 149 11.78 -8.22 3.06
N ILE A 150 11.08 -7.22 3.58
CA ILE A 150 10.07 -7.42 4.61
C ILE A 150 8.77 -7.85 3.93
N THR A 151 8.21 -8.97 4.38
CA THR A 151 7.03 -9.58 3.78
C THR A 151 5.85 -9.60 4.73
N ASP A 152 4.65 -9.45 4.20
CA ASP A 152 3.41 -9.69 4.94
C ASP A 152 2.42 -10.53 4.13
N THR A 153 1.52 -11.22 4.82
CA THR A 153 0.55 -12.12 4.18
C THR A 153 -0.66 -11.33 3.72
N LEU A 154 -0.85 -11.23 2.40
CA LEU A 154 -1.95 -10.48 1.82
C LEU A 154 -2.92 -11.38 1.05
N GLY A 155 -4.20 -11.01 1.08
CA GLY A 155 -5.19 -11.47 0.11
C GLY A 155 -4.97 -10.82 -1.25
N ARG A 156 -5.68 -11.30 -2.28
CA ARG A 156 -5.60 -10.73 -3.63
C ARG A 156 -6.93 -10.82 -4.37
N PRO A 157 -7.27 -9.83 -5.20
CA PRO A 157 -8.53 -9.84 -5.95
C PRO A 157 -8.59 -11.04 -6.90
N TRP A 158 -9.82 -11.51 -7.14
CA TRP A 158 -10.17 -12.55 -8.12
C TRP A 158 -9.61 -13.97 -7.88
N ARG A 159 -8.83 -14.19 -6.82
CA ARG A 159 -8.31 -15.50 -6.45
C ARG A 159 -8.62 -15.81 -4.99
N GLN A 160 -8.86 -17.09 -4.71
CA GLN A 160 -8.93 -17.58 -3.33
C GLN A 160 -7.52 -17.83 -2.78
N GLY A 161 -7.37 -17.69 -1.46
CA GLY A 161 -6.10 -17.87 -0.75
C GLY A 161 -5.28 -16.58 -0.61
N GLN A 162 -4.27 -16.66 0.26
CA GLN A 162 -3.33 -15.58 0.57
C GLN A 162 -1.93 -15.98 0.12
N THR A 163 -1.06 -15.00 -0.06
CA THR A 163 0.37 -15.20 -0.32
C THR A 163 1.15 -14.05 0.30
N ASP A 164 2.42 -14.26 0.60
CA ASP A 164 3.24 -13.14 1.06
C ASP A 164 3.56 -12.19 -0.10
N ALA A 165 3.51 -10.90 0.21
CA ALA A 165 3.95 -9.81 -0.66
C ALA A 165 5.01 -8.98 0.05
N ALA A 166 5.82 -8.26 -0.71
CA ALA A 166 6.81 -7.33 -0.17
C ALA A 166 6.12 -6.06 0.32
N ILE A 167 6.35 -5.70 1.59
CA ILE A 167 5.85 -4.46 2.20
C ILE A 167 6.97 -3.48 2.55
N GLY A 168 8.22 -3.94 2.58
CA GLY A 168 9.41 -3.12 2.71
C GLY A 168 10.60 -3.78 2.04
N THR A 169 11.52 -3.01 1.45
CA THR A 169 12.72 -3.56 0.82
C THR A 169 13.92 -2.65 0.96
N ALA A 170 15.11 -3.23 0.83
CA ALA A 170 16.35 -2.48 0.78
C ALA A 170 17.44 -3.27 0.05
N GLY A 171 18.20 -2.59 -0.79
CA GLY A 171 19.40 -3.15 -1.42
C GLY A 171 19.06 -4.18 -2.50
N ILE A 172 17.86 -4.08 -3.08
CA ILE A 172 17.34 -5.01 -4.08
C ILE A 172 16.46 -4.27 -5.08
N SER A 173 16.56 -4.63 -6.36
CA SER A 173 15.64 -4.19 -7.41
C SER A 173 14.29 -4.88 -7.23
N VAL A 174 13.23 -4.10 -7.02
CA VAL A 174 11.89 -4.63 -6.72
C VAL A 174 11.03 -4.90 -7.95
N LEU A 175 11.27 -4.15 -9.02
CA LEU A 175 10.64 -4.32 -10.32
C LEU A 175 11.71 -4.66 -11.36
N LEU A 176 11.40 -5.61 -12.23
CA LEU A 176 12.16 -5.86 -13.44
C LEU A 176 11.37 -5.32 -14.63
N ASP A 177 11.77 -4.13 -15.12
CA ASP A 177 11.15 -3.50 -16.29
C ASP A 177 11.76 -4.05 -17.57
N LEU A 178 11.00 -4.89 -18.26
CA LEU A 178 11.40 -5.52 -19.52
C LEU A 178 10.84 -4.78 -20.74
N ARG A 179 10.17 -3.64 -20.55
CA ARG A 179 9.63 -2.87 -21.67
C ARG A 179 10.76 -2.39 -22.59
N GLY A 180 10.55 -2.53 -23.88
CA GLY A 180 11.55 -2.25 -24.92
C GLY A 180 12.59 -3.36 -25.11
N GLN A 181 12.71 -4.32 -24.19
CA GLN A 181 13.60 -5.47 -24.37
C GLN A 181 13.01 -6.46 -25.38
N PRO A 182 13.85 -7.15 -26.18
CA PRO A 182 13.38 -8.15 -27.12
C PRO A 182 12.85 -9.40 -26.39
N ASP A 183 11.72 -9.92 -26.85
CA ASP A 183 11.21 -11.25 -26.50
C ASP A 183 12.05 -12.36 -27.14
N ALA A 184 11.69 -13.62 -26.89
CA ALA A 184 12.38 -14.79 -27.47
C ALA A 184 12.33 -14.83 -29.02
N SER A 185 11.44 -14.05 -29.65
CA SER A 185 11.32 -13.90 -31.10
C SER A 185 11.93 -12.58 -31.62
N GLY A 186 12.61 -11.81 -30.76
CA GLY A 186 13.24 -10.53 -31.09
C GLY A 186 12.30 -9.33 -31.12
N ARG A 187 11.02 -9.47 -30.72
CA ARG A 187 10.04 -8.37 -30.72
C ARG A 187 10.11 -7.60 -29.41
N PRO A 188 10.04 -6.26 -29.42
CA PRO A 188 10.09 -5.49 -28.18
C PRO A 188 8.85 -5.76 -27.33
N MET A 189 9.06 -6.02 -26.04
CA MET A 189 7.99 -6.17 -25.06
C MET A 189 7.40 -4.79 -24.73
N SER A 190 6.07 -4.67 -24.65
CA SER A 190 5.39 -3.37 -24.48
C SER A 190 4.89 -3.09 -23.05
N ALA A 191 4.55 -4.12 -22.28
CA ALA A 191 3.88 -3.97 -20.98
C ALA A 191 4.49 -4.81 -19.85
N THR A 192 5.65 -5.43 -20.08
CA THR A 192 6.20 -6.42 -19.15
C THR A 192 7.05 -5.76 -18.07
N VAL A 193 6.45 -5.57 -16.91
CA VAL A 193 7.15 -5.23 -15.66
C VAL A 193 6.85 -6.33 -14.66
N THR A 194 7.89 -7.01 -14.17
CA THR A 194 7.74 -8.11 -13.22
C THR A 194 7.99 -7.60 -11.80
N ALA A 195 7.05 -7.87 -10.88
CA ALA A 195 7.21 -7.60 -9.45
C ALA A 195 8.06 -8.69 -8.79
N VAL A 196 9.37 -8.69 -9.08
CA VAL A 196 10.30 -9.75 -8.64
C VAL A 196 10.40 -9.84 -7.11
N ALA A 197 10.23 -8.72 -6.38
CA ALA A 197 10.20 -8.75 -4.92
C ALA A 197 8.98 -9.52 -4.39
N ASP A 198 7.81 -9.40 -5.02
CA ASP A 198 6.61 -10.17 -4.66
C ASP A 198 6.73 -11.64 -5.05
N GLU A 199 7.36 -11.96 -6.19
CA GLU A 199 7.66 -13.35 -6.57
C GLU A 199 8.56 -14.03 -5.53
N ILE A 200 9.60 -13.33 -5.07
CA ILE A 200 10.51 -13.82 -4.03
C ILE A 200 9.77 -13.96 -2.69
N ALA A 201 8.97 -12.96 -2.30
CA ALA A 201 8.17 -13.00 -1.07
C ALA A 201 7.23 -14.21 -1.04
N ALA A 202 6.48 -14.42 -2.13
CA ALA A 202 5.55 -15.53 -2.29
C ALA A 202 6.27 -16.89 -2.27
N ALA A 203 7.42 -17.01 -2.93
CA ALA A 203 8.21 -18.24 -2.93
C ALA A 203 8.82 -18.54 -1.55
N ALA A 204 9.29 -17.51 -0.83
CA ALA A 204 9.85 -17.65 0.50
C ALA A 204 8.83 -18.06 1.55
N ASP A 205 7.55 -17.68 1.37
CA ASP A 205 6.46 -18.14 2.23
C ASP A 205 6.35 -19.66 2.31
N LEU A 206 6.68 -20.37 1.21
CA LEU A 206 6.60 -21.84 1.16
C LEU A 206 7.53 -22.52 2.17
N VAL A 207 8.68 -21.92 2.48
CA VAL A 207 9.63 -22.49 3.45
C VAL A 207 9.48 -21.91 4.85
N LYS A 208 8.99 -20.66 4.96
CA LYS A 208 8.66 -20.05 6.25
C LYS A 208 7.44 -20.74 6.87
N GLY A 209 6.41 -20.99 6.07
CA GLY A 209 5.13 -21.51 6.53
C GLY A 209 4.42 -20.57 7.52
N LYS A 210 3.14 -20.83 7.79
CA LYS A 210 2.34 -19.96 8.67
C LYS A 210 2.45 -20.31 10.16
N THR A 211 2.89 -21.52 10.48
CA THR A 211 2.89 -22.07 11.85
C THR A 211 4.23 -22.67 12.27
N ALA A 212 5.25 -22.62 11.41
CA ALA A 212 6.52 -23.32 11.65
C ALA A 212 7.51 -22.52 12.53
N GLY A 213 7.15 -21.30 12.95
CA GLY A 213 8.03 -20.44 13.74
C GLY A 213 9.30 -20.01 12.99
N VAL A 214 9.22 -19.86 11.66
CA VAL A 214 10.35 -19.45 10.81
C VAL A 214 10.06 -18.05 10.26
N PRO A 215 10.54 -16.98 10.91
CA PRO A 215 10.24 -15.63 10.48
C PRO A 215 11.12 -15.15 9.32
N VAL A 216 12.21 -15.85 9.01
CA VAL A 216 13.20 -15.46 8.01
C VAL A 216 13.51 -16.60 7.06
N ALA A 217 13.68 -16.29 5.77
CA ALA A 217 14.23 -17.21 4.79
C ALA A 217 15.37 -16.56 4.01
N LEU A 218 16.36 -17.39 3.66
CA LEU A 218 17.52 -17.03 2.84
C LEU A 218 17.26 -17.47 1.40
N VAL A 219 17.36 -16.54 0.47
CA VAL A 219 17.15 -16.74 -0.96
C VAL A 219 18.49 -16.56 -1.68
N ARG A 220 18.88 -17.56 -2.48
CA ARG A 220 20.14 -17.58 -3.23
C ARG A 220 19.91 -17.95 -4.69
N GLY A 221 20.65 -17.29 -5.58
CA GLY A 221 20.55 -17.46 -7.04
C GLY A 221 19.91 -16.29 -7.78
N MET A 222 19.67 -15.17 -7.08
CA MET A 222 19.11 -13.92 -7.62
C MET A 222 20.03 -12.71 -7.35
N ASP A 223 21.34 -12.94 -7.34
CA ASP A 223 22.36 -11.92 -7.02
C ASP A 223 22.31 -10.70 -7.96
N MET A 224 21.87 -10.89 -9.20
CA MET A 224 21.67 -9.82 -10.19
C MET A 224 20.65 -8.76 -9.75
N LEU A 225 19.77 -9.07 -8.80
CA LEU A 225 18.80 -8.12 -8.26
C LEU A 225 19.38 -7.28 -7.12
N VAL A 226 20.47 -7.73 -6.48
CA VAL A 226 21.05 -7.07 -5.31
C VAL A 226 21.78 -5.79 -5.73
N ASN A 227 21.39 -4.66 -5.12
CA ASN A 227 21.94 -3.33 -5.39
C ASN A 227 22.12 -2.53 -4.09
N VAL A 228 23.12 -2.91 -3.30
CA VAL A 228 23.39 -2.26 -2.01
C VAL A 228 24.00 -0.86 -2.16
N GLY A 229 24.69 -0.58 -3.27
CA GLY A 229 25.25 0.75 -3.55
C GLY A 229 24.18 1.84 -3.74
N GLY A 230 22.94 1.44 -4.08
CA GLY A 230 21.81 2.34 -4.31
C GLY A 230 20.92 2.63 -3.09
N LEU A 231 21.24 2.10 -1.90
CA LEU A 231 20.34 2.08 -0.73
C LEU A 231 19.68 3.42 -0.38
N ASP A 232 20.42 4.53 -0.48
CA ASP A 232 19.91 5.85 -0.07
C ASP A 232 18.93 6.46 -1.09
N LYS A 233 18.90 5.92 -2.31
CA LYS A 233 18.02 6.35 -3.41
C LYS A 233 17.00 5.26 -3.78
N ASP A 234 17.03 4.15 -3.06
CA ASP A 234 16.12 3.02 -3.26
C ASP A 234 14.70 3.43 -2.82
N PRO A 235 13.71 3.44 -3.73
CA PRO A 235 12.34 3.79 -3.38
C PRO A 235 11.67 2.74 -2.47
N GLY A 236 12.27 1.56 -2.32
CA GLY A 236 11.75 0.48 -1.50
C GLY A 236 10.51 -0.18 -2.09
N ALA A 237 9.75 -0.88 -1.24
CA ALA A 237 8.54 -1.59 -1.65
C ALA A 237 7.43 -0.63 -2.10
N ARG A 238 7.50 0.65 -1.73
CA ARG A 238 6.58 1.68 -2.26
C ARG A 238 6.57 1.76 -3.78
N ALA A 239 7.65 1.38 -4.46
CA ALA A 239 7.67 1.31 -5.91
C ALA A 239 6.77 0.20 -6.51
N LEU A 240 6.33 -0.77 -5.70
CA LEU A 240 5.37 -1.80 -6.10
C LEU A 240 3.92 -1.30 -6.05
N LEU A 241 3.66 -0.22 -5.30
CA LEU A 241 2.33 0.32 -5.13
C LEU A 241 1.93 1.11 -6.37
N ARG A 242 0.75 0.80 -6.90
CA ARG A 242 0.19 1.56 -8.02
C ARG A 242 -0.26 2.93 -7.55
N PRO A 243 0.17 4.03 -8.20
CA PRO A 243 -0.31 5.36 -7.91
C PRO A 243 -1.83 5.49 -8.08
N ALA A 244 -2.39 6.43 -7.34
CA ALA A 244 -3.81 6.69 -7.25
C ALA A 244 -4.50 6.97 -8.60
N ASP A 245 -3.81 7.69 -9.48
CA ASP A 245 -4.23 8.12 -10.81
C ASP A 245 -4.10 7.02 -11.87
N GLU A 246 -3.31 5.99 -11.60
CA GLU A 246 -3.18 4.80 -12.46
C GLU A 246 -4.08 3.63 -12.00
N ASP A 247 -4.63 3.70 -10.79
CA ASP A 247 -5.44 2.62 -10.20
C ASP A 247 -6.88 2.57 -10.76
N MET A 248 -7.09 1.67 -11.72
CA MET A 248 -8.40 1.38 -12.30
C MET A 248 -9.37 0.66 -11.34
N PHE A 249 -8.90 0.15 -10.20
CA PHE A 249 -9.69 -0.62 -9.22
C PHE A 249 -9.79 0.08 -7.87
N ARG A 250 -9.82 1.42 -7.90
CA ARG A 250 -9.78 2.29 -6.73
C ARG A 250 -10.88 2.03 -5.69
N LEU A 251 -12.06 1.57 -6.11
CA LEU A 251 -13.19 1.27 -5.23
C LEU A 251 -13.80 -0.10 -5.54
N GLY A 252 -14.35 -0.73 -4.51
CA GLY A 252 -15.27 -1.85 -4.63
C GLY A 252 -16.55 -1.44 -5.35
N THR A 253 -17.25 -2.42 -5.92
CA THR A 253 -18.46 -2.18 -6.71
C THR A 253 -19.51 -1.37 -5.95
N ALA A 254 -19.79 -1.73 -4.69
CA ALA A 254 -20.81 -1.05 -3.88
C ALA A 254 -20.40 0.40 -3.58
N GLU A 255 -19.14 0.61 -3.21
CA GLU A 255 -18.59 1.93 -2.91
C GLU A 255 -18.56 2.83 -4.16
N ALA A 256 -18.23 2.28 -5.32
CA ALA A 256 -18.26 3.00 -6.59
C ALA A 256 -19.68 3.42 -6.99
N TYR A 257 -20.67 2.53 -6.83
CA TYR A 257 -22.08 2.87 -7.09
C TYR A 257 -22.57 3.98 -6.17
N GLU A 258 -22.27 3.88 -4.87
CA GLU A 258 -22.69 4.86 -3.88
C GLU A 258 -22.02 6.23 -4.11
N ASP A 259 -20.72 6.25 -4.42
CA ASP A 259 -20.02 7.47 -4.76
C ASP A 259 -20.59 8.14 -6.03
N GLY A 260 -20.86 7.35 -7.07
CA GLY A 260 -21.50 7.82 -8.29
C GLY A 260 -22.91 8.38 -8.04
N ARG A 261 -23.72 7.67 -7.24
CA ARG A 261 -25.07 8.11 -6.84
C ARG A 261 -25.01 9.44 -6.09
N ARG A 262 -24.15 9.56 -5.10
CA ARG A 262 -23.96 10.78 -4.29
C ARG A 262 -23.50 11.96 -5.16
N SER A 263 -22.54 11.74 -6.05
CA SER A 263 -22.03 12.75 -6.97
C SER A 263 -23.11 13.23 -7.94
N GLY A 264 -23.88 12.30 -8.51
CA GLY A 264 -25.02 12.60 -9.37
C GLY A 264 -26.11 13.40 -8.65
N THR A 265 -26.49 13.01 -7.43
CA THR A 265 -27.48 13.76 -6.63
C THR A 265 -27.01 15.17 -6.32
N ARG A 266 -25.73 15.36 -5.96
CA ARG A 266 -25.18 16.70 -5.68
C ARG A 266 -25.21 17.59 -6.92
N ASN A 267 -24.79 17.06 -8.07
CA ASN A 267 -24.78 17.83 -9.32
C ASN A 267 -26.20 18.19 -9.77
N GLY A 268 -27.14 17.24 -9.67
CA GLY A 268 -28.55 17.48 -9.98
C GLY A 268 -29.21 18.47 -9.02
N TYR A 269 -28.89 18.39 -7.72
CA TYR A 269 -29.37 19.36 -6.73
C TYR A 269 -28.83 20.77 -7.01
N ASN A 270 -27.52 20.91 -7.27
CA ASN A 270 -26.92 22.21 -7.56
C ASN A 270 -27.48 22.81 -8.87
N ALA A 271 -27.56 22.01 -9.94
CA ALA A 271 -28.14 22.48 -11.20
C ALA A 271 -29.61 22.89 -11.04
N GLY A 272 -30.42 22.07 -10.37
CA GLY A 272 -31.82 22.40 -10.10
C GLY A 272 -31.98 23.60 -9.15
N TYR A 273 -31.06 23.80 -8.20
CA TYR A 273 -31.04 24.98 -7.35
C TYR A 273 -30.70 26.24 -8.14
N ASP A 274 -29.68 26.20 -9.00
CA ASP A 274 -29.27 27.33 -9.83
C ASP A 274 -30.37 27.72 -10.83
N ASP A 275 -30.96 26.74 -11.51
CA ASP A 275 -32.08 26.94 -12.43
C ASP A 275 -33.30 27.52 -11.71
N GLY A 276 -33.67 26.94 -10.57
CA GLY A 276 -34.80 27.39 -9.75
C GLY A 276 -34.56 28.78 -9.14
N HIS A 277 -33.33 29.09 -8.73
CA HIS A 277 -32.96 30.39 -8.21
C HIS A 277 -32.96 31.45 -9.31
N ALA A 278 -32.44 31.16 -10.51
CA ALA A 278 -32.46 32.09 -11.63
C ALA A 278 -33.89 32.43 -12.06
N ALA A 279 -34.74 31.42 -12.27
CA ALA A 279 -36.14 31.61 -12.63
C ALA A 279 -36.91 32.36 -11.52
N GLY A 280 -36.75 31.93 -10.26
CA GLY A 280 -37.40 32.57 -9.12
C GLY A 280 -36.92 34.01 -8.88
N TYR A 281 -35.65 34.30 -9.17
CA TYR A 281 -35.10 35.65 -9.08
C TYR A 281 -35.64 36.55 -10.19
N GLU A 282 -35.70 36.10 -11.44
CA GLU A 282 -36.27 36.89 -12.55
C GLU A 282 -37.76 37.19 -12.33
N ASP A 283 -38.56 36.16 -12.03
CA ASP A 283 -39.99 36.31 -11.79
C ASP A 283 -40.27 37.17 -10.55
N GLY A 284 -39.55 36.91 -9.46
CA GLY A 284 -39.68 37.65 -8.20
C GLY A 284 -39.23 39.10 -8.33
N TYR A 285 -38.13 39.35 -9.06
CA TYR A 285 -37.62 40.70 -9.30
C TYR A 285 -38.56 41.49 -10.22
N ALA A 286 -39.05 40.90 -11.31
CA ALA A 286 -40.00 41.54 -12.22
C ALA A 286 -41.32 41.88 -11.51
N ALA A 287 -41.87 40.95 -10.74
CA ALA A 287 -43.08 41.17 -9.94
C ALA A 287 -42.86 42.25 -8.86
N GLY A 288 -41.75 42.19 -8.14
CA GLY A 288 -41.38 43.17 -7.12
C GLY A 288 -41.18 44.58 -7.69
N TYR A 289 -40.49 44.69 -8.82
CA TYR A 289 -40.26 45.95 -9.52
C TYR A 289 -41.57 46.55 -10.06
N ALA A 290 -42.43 45.73 -10.65
CA ALA A 290 -43.75 46.16 -11.12
C ALA A 290 -44.64 46.65 -9.97
N ALA A 291 -44.63 45.94 -8.84
CA ALA A 291 -45.36 46.34 -7.63
C ALA A 291 -44.84 47.68 -7.08
N ALA A 292 -43.52 47.84 -6.95
CA ALA A 292 -42.89 49.08 -6.50
C ALA A 292 -43.18 50.26 -7.44
N ALA A 293 -43.10 50.05 -8.76
CA ALA A 293 -43.42 51.07 -9.76
C ALA A 293 -44.91 51.48 -9.73
N ALA A 294 -45.82 50.52 -9.54
CA ALA A 294 -47.24 50.79 -9.39
C ALA A 294 -47.55 51.58 -8.10
N GLU A 295 -46.83 51.29 -7.01
CA GLU A 295 -46.95 52.05 -5.75
C GLU A 295 -46.39 53.47 -5.91
N ALA A 296 -45.23 53.64 -6.54
CA ALA A 296 -44.65 54.95 -6.83
C ALA A 296 -45.57 55.82 -7.70
N ARG A 297 -46.18 55.24 -8.74
CA ARG A 297 -47.19 55.92 -9.58
C ARG A 297 -48.42 56.34 -8.78
N ARG A 298 -48.89 55.49 -7.86
CA ARG A 298 -50.00 55.82 -6.96
C ARG A 298 -49.64 57.01 -6.07
N ARG A 299 -48.46 57.01 -5.45
CA ARG A 299 -47.96 58.12 -4.60
C ARG A 299 -47.80 59.42 -5.38
N ALA A 300 -47.32 59.37 -6.63
CA ALA A 300 -47.17 60.56 -7.46
C ALA A 300 -48.51 61.19 -7.87
N ARG A 301 -49.54 60.36 -8.17
CA ARG A 301 -50.89 60.85 -8.47
C ARG A 301 -51.56 61.50 -7.28
N SER A 302 -51.39 60.95 -6.08
CA SER A 302 -51.92 61.57 -4.86
C SER A 302 -51.21 62.89 -4.52
N ALA A 303 -49.92 63.04 -4.85
CA ALA A 303 -49.18 64.29 -4.66
C ALA A 303 -49.51 65.38 -5.71
N GLY A 304 -49.84 64.99 -6.95
CA GLY A 304 -50.19 65.93 -8.03
C GLY A 304 -51.59 66.53 -7.97
N THR A 305 -52.47 66.01 -7.10
CA THR A 305 -53.87 66.46 -6.95
C THR A 305 -54.02 67.55 -5.87
N GLN A 306 -52.91 68.05 -5.30
CA GLN A 306 -52.88 69.09 -4.25
C GLN A 306 -52.38 70.47 -4.75
N ARG A 307 -52.54 70.80 -6.03
CA ARG A 307 -52.29 72.16 -6.55
C ARG A 307 -53.54 72.76 -7.15
#